data_AF-A0A7X7NFF5-F1
#
_entry.id   AF-A0A7X7NFF5-F1
#
_cell.length_a   1.000
_cell.length_b   1.000
_cell.length_c   1.000
_cell.angle_alpha   90.00
_cell.angle_beta   90.00
_cell.angle_gamma   90.00
#
_symmetry.space_group_name_H-M   'P 1'
#
loop_
_entity.id
_entity.type
_entity.pdbx_description
1 polymer ?
#
loop_
_entity_poly.entity_id
_entity_poly.type
_entity_poly.pdbx_seq_one_letter_code
_entity_poly.pdbx_strand_id
1 'polypeptide(L)' 'RRLNNAQEYYGGFFIRPVSINTIHSIVAGGERMPQKSTNFYPKLFSGLVFNGLEGN' A
#
# COMPACT_ATOMS: atom_id res chain seq x y z
N ARG A 1 -17.54 39.12 -19.51
CA ARG A 1 -16.93 39.08 -18.16
C ARG A 1 -16.95 37.62 -17.69
N ARG A 2 -15.85 36.87 -17.86
CA ARG A 2 -15.76 35.47 -17.39
C ARG A 2 -15.63 35.48 -15.86
N LEU A 3 -16.41 34.66 -15.17
CA LEU A 3 -16.37 34.52 -13.72
C LEU A 3 -15.14 33.66 -13.36
N ASN A 4 -14.01 34.31 -13.13
CA ASN A 4 -12.77 33.68 -12.68
C ASN A 4 -12.77 33.61 -11.15
N ASN A 5 -13.58 32.73 -10.56
CA ASN A 5 -13.46 32.33 -9.15
C ASN A 5 -14.31 31.07 -8.92
N ALA A 6 -13.77 29.92 -9.30
CA ALA A 6 -14.28 28.64 -8.82
C ALA A 6 -13.45 28.27 -7.59
N GLN A 7 -14.08 28.20 -6.41
CA GLN A 7 -13.44 27.67 -5.22
C GLN A 7 -13.27 26.15 -5.41
N GLU A 8 -12.04 25.65 -5.41
CA GLU A 8 -11.78 24.21 -5.44
C GLU A 8 -12.03 23.62 -4.05
N TYR A 9 -12.86 22.57 -4.00
CA TYR A 9 -13.14 21.81 -2.79
C TYR A 9 -12.56 20.39 -2.95
N TYR A 10 -11.84 19.92 -1.94
CA TYR A 10 -11.26 18.59 -1.90
C TYR A 10 -12.02 17.71 -0.91
N GLY A 11 -12.36 16.49 -1.33
CA GLY A 11 -12.98 15.47 -0.49
C GLY A 11 -12.12 14.21 -0.42
N GLY A 12 -12.35 13.37 0.59
CA GLY A 12 -11.63 12.11 0.79
C GLY A 12 -12.49 11.07 1.49
N PHE A 13 -12.10 9.80 1.34
CA PHE A 13 -12.77 8.65 1.97
C PHE A 13 -11.83 7.98 2.96
N PHE A 14 -12.38 7.57 4.11
CA PHE A 14 -11.70 6.68 5.03
C PHE A 14 -12.13 5.24 4.75
N ILE A 15 -11.14 4.36 4.64
CA ILE A 15 -11.34 2.92 4.50
C ILE A 15 -10.76 2.20 5.72
N ARG A 16 -11.36 1.06 6.07
CA ARG A 16 -10.79 0.21 7.13
C ARG A 16 -9.45 -0.35 6.66
N PRO A 17 -8.43 -0.42 7.54
CA PRO A 17 -7.18 -1.08 7.22
C PRO A 17 -7.43 -2.56 6.92
N VAL A 18 -6.69 -3.09 5.94
CA VAL A 18 -6.74 -4.51 5.58
C VAL A 18 -5.90 -5.31 6.58
N SER A 19 -6.42 -6.46 7.02
CA SER A 19 -5.69 -7.37 7.92
C SER A 19 -4.58 -8.14 7.17
N ILE A 20 -3.51 -8.53 7.88
CA ILE A 20 -2.43 -9.30 7.27
C ILE A 20 -2.91 -10.67 6.74
N ASN A 21 -3.85 -11.31 7.43
CA ASN A 21 -4.43 -12.59 7.01
C ASN A 21 -5.18 -12.46 5.68
N THR A 22 -5.89 -11.36 5.48
CA THR A 22 -6.61 -11.07 4.22
C THR A 22 -5.63 -10.86 3.07
N ILE A 23 -4.53 -10.15 3.30
CA ILE A 23 -3.48 -9.97 2.29
C ILE A 23 -2.90 -11.33 1.92
N HIS A 24 -2.59 -12.15 2.93
CA HIS A 24 -2.04 -13.49 2.70
C HIS A 24 -2.98 -14.38 1.90
N SER A 25 -4.29 -14.39 2.20
CA SER A 25 -5.25 -15.21 1.46
C SER A 25 -5.37 -14.79 -0.02
N ILE A 26 -5.35 -13.49 -0.29
CA ILE A 26 -5.42 -12.94 -1.67
C ILE A 26 -4.17 -13.35 -2.46
N VAL A 27 -2.99 -13.14 -1.88
CA VAL A 27 -1.70 -13.46 -2.53
C VAL A 27 -1.54 -14.97 -2.71
N ALA A 28 -1.92 -15.78 -1.72
CA ALA A 28 -1.91 -17.24 -1.81
C ALA A 28 -2.86 -17.77 -2.90
N GLY A 29 -3.94 -17.03 -3.21
CA GLY A 29 -4.84 -17.31 -4.32
C GLY A 29 -4.30 -16.91 -5.70
N GLY A 30 -3.10 -16.33 -5.79
CA GLY A 30 -2.54 -15.83 -7.05
C GLY A 30 -3.11 -14.49 -7.50
N GLU A 31 -3.90 -13.83 -6.66
CA GLU A 31 -4.47 -12.51 -6.92
C GLU A 31 -3.56 -11.38 -6.40
N ARG A 32 -3.90 -10.14 -6.79
CA ARG A 32 -3.14 -8.94 -6.41
C ARG A 32 -4.04 -7.91 -5.75
N MET A 33 -3.51 -7.26 -4.72
CA MET A 33 -4.17 -6.13 -4.07
C MET A 33 -4.38 -4.97 -5.08
N PRO A 34 -5.47 -4.20 -4.96
CA PRO A 34 -5.64 -2.99 -5.76
C PRO A 34 -4.50 -1.99 -5.57
N GLN A 35 -4.19 -1.20 -6.59
CA GLN A 35 -3.12 -0.21 -6.51
C GLN A 35 -3.42 0.81 -5.40
N LYS A 36 -2.41 1.13 -4.57
CA LYS A 36 -2.50 2.09 -3.45
C LYS A 36 -3.54 1.72 -2.36
N SER A 37 -3.92 0.45 -2.26
CA SER A 37 -4.85 -0.04 -1.23
C SER A 37 -4.20 -0.41 0.10
N THR A 38 -2.87 -0.56 0.12
CA THR A 38 -2.09 -0.92 1.32
C THR A 38 -0.86 -0.02 1.44
N ASN A 39 -0.52 0.33 2.69
CA ASN A 39 0.68 1.09 3.03
C ASN A 39 1.44 0.34 4.13
N PHE A 40 2.48 -0.40 3.74
CA PHE A 40 3.34 -1.13 4.68
C PHE A 40 4.33 -0.16 5.35
N TYR A 41 4.23 -0.03 6.68
CA TYR A 41 5.12 0.80 7.49
C TYR A 41 5.72 -0.03 8.64
N PRO A 42 7.05 0.03 8.85
CA PRO A 42 8.04 0.75 8.03
C PRO A 42 8.17 0.13 6.63
N LYS A 43 8.54 0.95 5.64
CA LYS A 43 8.90 0.42 4.33
C LYS A 43 10.16 -0.42 4.50
N LEU A 44 10.17 -1.63 3.94
CA LEU A 44 11.38 -2.42 3.86
C LEU A 44 12.42 -1.60 3.10
N PHE A 45 13.61 -1.45 3.69
CA PHE A 45 14.73 -0.85 2.97
C PHE A 45 15.05 -1.76 1.77
N SER A 46 14.92 -1.21 0.57
CA SER A 46 15.41 -1.87 -0.64
C SER A 46 16.93 -2.03 -0.55
N GLY A 47 17.46 -3.15 -1.04
CA GLY A 47 18.91 -3.40 -1.04
C GLY A 47 19.46 -4.04 0.23
N LEU A 48 18.60 -4.51 1.14
CA LEU A 48 19.01 -5.42 2.21
C LEU A 48 19.38 -6.79 1.61
N VAL A 49 20.65 -7.15 1.68
CA VAL A 49 21.16 -8.47 1.32
C VAL A 49 21.30 -9.29 2.60
N PHE A 50 20.56 -10.38 2.73
CA PHE A 50 20.75 -11.33 3.81
C PHE A 50 21.94 -12.22 3.46
N ASN A 51 22.98 -12.23 4.29
CA ASN A 51 24.01 -13.26 4.21
C ASN A 51 23.45 -14.52 4.88
N GLY A 52 23.28 -15.60 4.11
CA GLY A 52 22.92 -16.89 4.67
C GLY A 52 24.02 -17.36 5.60
N LEU A 53 23.70 -17.60 6.88
CA LEU A 53 24.61 -18.29 7.78
C LEU A 53 24.59 -19.77 7.36
N GLU A 54 25.38 -20.14 6.36
CA GLU A 54 25.72 -21.55 6.15
C GLU A 54 26.57 -21.98 7.35
N GLY A 55 25.91 -22.62 8.31
CA GLY A 55 26.58 -23.34 9.38
C GLY A 55 27.28 -24.55 8.79
N ASN A 56 28.61 -24.60 8.95
CA ASN A 56 29.37 -25.84 8.84
C ASN A 56 28.92 -26.84 9.91
#